data_AF-A0A816PHV7-F1
#
_entry.id   AF-A0A816PHV7-F1
#
_cell.length_a   1.000
_cell.length_b   1.000
_cell.length_c   1.000
_cell.angle_alpha   90.00
_cell.angle_beta   90.00
_cell.angle_gamma   90.00
#
_symmetry.space_group_name_H-M   'P 1'
#
loop_
_entity.id
_entity.type
_entity.pdbx_description
1 polymer ?
#
loop_
_entity_poly.entity_id
_entity_poly.type
_entity_poly.pdbx_seq_one_letter_code
_entity_poly.pdbx_strand_id
1 'polypeptide(L)'
;MEVYATCLDVLDIRCIKVKRDNFILVAPNIQVNTNAWLDDHGCMDCPHLYYHVSSYLAQEEKNIWHELLVSDFHDMRRSGCLSVSVDLTDPEEVEILKEVLLMWTDLLMEFEILFKNKKSPIEEGECSTNDRTHAKPFLNGDLWFYNVWLYNFDGSNDEEFAFASHLLMQETVIIKMMIETSSFPPTKKLNAEAAVAKLMELPKRYKHFIECF
;
A
#
# COMPACT_ATOMS: atom_id res chain seq x y z
N MET A 1 -3.43 16.15 -21.42
CA MET A 1 -2.57 16.92 -20.51
C MET A 1 -1.46 16.00 -20.07
N GLU A 2 -0.23 16.35 -20.38
CA GLU A 2 0.95 15.59 -19.98
C GLU A 2 1.67 16.36 -18.89
N VAL A 3 1.96 15.68 -17.77
CA VAL A 3 2.68 16.26 -16.63
C VAL A 3 3.94 15.42 -16.41
N TYR A 4 5.09 16.07 -16.48
CA TYR A 4 6.38 15.45 -16.20
C TYR A 4 6.86 15.95 -14.85
N ALA A 5 6.93 15.05 -13.88
CA ALA A 5 7.29 15.39 -12.51
C ALA A 5 8.24 14.31 -11.97
N THR A 6 9.51 14.43 -12.34
CA THR A 6 10.53 13.38 -12.12
C THR A 6 10.90 13.16 -10.66
N CYS A 7 10.62 14.14 -9.79
CA CYS A 7 10.89 14.09 -8.35
C CYS A 7 9.59 14.20 -7.54
N LEU A 8 8.47 13.75 -8.10
CA LEU A 8 7.19 13.76 -7.40
C LEU A 8 7.13 12.56 -6.46
N ASP A 9 7.14 12.79 -5.16
CA ASP A 9 7.04 11.74 -4.15
C ASP A 9 5.64 11.65 -3.53
N VAL A 10 4.84 12.71 -3.61
CA VAL A 10 3.46 12.75 -3.09
C VAL A 10 2.52 13.37 -4.13
N LEU A 11 1.39 12.73 -4.38
CA LEU A 11 0.33 13.23 -5.25
C LEU A 11 -1.05 13.04 -4.60
N ASP A 12 -1.69 14.13 -4.21
CA ASP A 12 -3.08 14.15 -3.71
C ASP A 12 -4.04 14.55 -4.84
N ILE A 13 -4.81 13.58 -5.34
CA ILE A 13 -5.87 13.83 -6.32
C ILE A 13 -7.22 13.81 -5.61
N ARG A 14 -7.77 15.00 -5.34
CA ARG A 14 -9.03 15.11 -4.59
C ARG A 14 -10.28 14.81 -5.40
N CYS A 15 -10.27 15.06 -6.71
CA CYS A 15 -11.38 14.80 -7.61
C CYS A 15 -10.87 14.74 -9.06
N ILE A 16 -11.30 13.73 -9.81
CA ILE A 16 -10.95 13.53 -11.21
C ILE A 16 -12.23 13.60 -12.05
N LYS A 17 -12.45 14.73 -12.72
CA LYS A 17 -13.61 14.90 -13.60
C LYS A 17 -13.33 14.58 -15.07
N VAL A 18 -12.16 14.01 -15.36
CA VAL A 18 -11.67 13.81 -16.72
C VAL A 18 -11.53 12.31 -16.99
N LYS A 19 -11.80 11.87 -18.21
CA LYS A 19 -11.48 10.49 -18.62
C LYS A 19 -9.96 10.34 -18.77
N ARG A 20 -9.43 9.18 -18.35
CA ARG A 20 -7.99 8.83 -18.34
C ARG A 20 -7.26 9.17 -19.65
N ASP A 21 -7.92 8.96 -20.78
CA ASP A 21 -7.35 9.17 -22.11
C ASP A 21 -6.82 10.61 -22.35
N ASN A 22 -7.14 11.54 -21.45
CA ASN A 22 -6.70 12.93 -21.49
C ASN A 22 -5.64 13.31 -20.45
N PHE A 23 -5.14 12.39 -19.60
CA PHE A 23 -4.13 12.70 -18.57
C PHE A 23 -2.99 11.66 -18.54
N ILE A 24 -1.77 12.13 -18.78
CA ILE A 24 -0.53 11.33 -18.68
C ILE A 24 0.33 11.95 -17.60
N LEU A 25 0.62 11.21 -16.54
CA LEU A 25 1.59 11.58 -15.52
C LEU A 25 2.86 10.74 -15.71
N VAL A 26 3.98 11.41 -15.93
CA VAL A 26 5.31 10.81 -15.97
C VAL A 26 6.02 11.18 -14.68
N ALA A 27 5.80 10.35 -13.66
CA ALA A 27 6.40 10.46 -12.33
C ALA A 27 6.96 9.09 -11.93
N PRO A 28 8.29 8.87 -11.97
CA PRO A 28 8.87 7.54 -11.77
C PRO A 28 8.67 6.99 -10.35
N ASN A 29 8.54 7.86 -9.35
CA ASN A 29 8.34 7.46 -7.95
C ASN A 29 6.87 7.21 -7.62
N ILE A 30 5.94 7.84 -8.36
CA ILE A 30 4.50 7.62 -8.25
C ILE A 30 4.06 6.59 -9.29
N GLN A 31 3.93 5.34 -8.87
CA GLN A 31 3.27 4.34 -9.71
C GLN A 31 1.76 4.54 -9.63
N VAL A 32 1.22 5.34 -10.54
CA VAL A 32 -0.24 5.47 -10.73
C VAL A 32 -0.74 4.16 -11.34
N ASN A 33 -1.32 3.28 -10.52
CA ASN A 33 -1.96 2.10 -11.04
C ASN A 33 -3.16 2.48 -11.92
N THR A 34 -3.39 1.64 -12.91
CA THR A 34 -4.44 1.66 -13.92
C THR A 34 -5.85 1.68 -13.32
N ASN A 35 -6.05 1.17 -12.10
CA ASN A 35 -7.37 0.91 -11.50
C ASN A 35 -8.08 2.14 -10.95
N ALA A 36 -7.37 3.21 -10.58
CA ALA A 36 -7.98 4.47 -10.13
C ALA A 36 -8.94 5.11 -11.17
N TRP A 37 -8.90 4.62 -12.41
CA TRP A 37 -9.69 5.09 -13.55
C TRP A 37 -10.62 4.02 -14.13
N LEU A 38 -10.53 2.77 -13.65
CA LEU A 38 -11.35 1.65 -14.10
C LEU A 38 -12.57 1.56 -13.19
N ASP A 39 -13.56 2.35 -13.58
CA ASP A 39 -14.86 2.42 -12.95
C ASP A 39 -15.62 1.10 -13.17
N ASP A 40 -15.58 0.19 -12.18
CA ASP A 40 -16.54 -0.91 -12.05
C ASP A 40 -17.49 -0.70 -10.84
N HIS A 41 -17.32 0.42 -10.11
CA HIS A 41 -18.08 0.73 -8.90
C HIS A 41 -18.82 2.08 -8.92
N GLY A 42 -18.72 2.88 -9.98
CA GLY A 42 -19.41 4.17 -10.10
C GLY A 42 -18.88 5.26 -9.17
N CYS A 43 -17.70 5.09 -8.54
CA CYS A 43 -17.07 6.10 -7.69
C CYS A 43 -16.04 6.94 -8.45
N MET A 44 -16.47 7.64 -9.50
CA MET A 44 -15.61 8.56 -10.26
C MET A 44 -15.10 9.78 -9.46
N ASP A 45 -15.51 9.93 -8.18
CA ASP A 45 -15.20 11.10 -7.34
C ASP A 45 -14.42 10.77 -6.05
N CYS A 46 -13.89 9.55 -5.93
CA CYS A 46 -13.14 9.16 -4.74
C CYS A 46 -11.72 9.82 -4.73
N PRO A 47 -11.29 10.46 -3.63
CA PRO A 47 -9.95 11.04 -3.54
C PRO A 47 -8.89 9.93 -3.53
N HIS A 48 -7.77 10.17 -4.24
CA HIS A 48 -6.65 9.24 -4.36
C HIS A 48 -5.37 9.91 -3.89
N LEU A 49 -4.72 9.32 -2.89
CA LEU A 49 -3.36 9.70 -2.51
C LEU A 49 -2.37 8.67 -3.03
N TYR A 50 -1.37 9.15 -3.75
CA TYR A 50 -0.19 8.36 -4.11
C TYR A 50 1.01 8.86 -3.32
N TYR A 51 1.77 7.93 -2.79
CA TYR A 51 2.91 8.28 -1.96
C TYR A 51 4.07 7.29 -2.10
N HIS A 52 5.23 7.82 -2.47
CA HIS A 52 6.49 7.13 -2.38
C HIS A 52 7.12 7.39 -1.01
N VAL A 53 6.97 6.43 -0.08
CA VAL A 53 7.54 6.54 1.26
C VAL A 53 9.06 6.61 1.14
N SER A 54 9.77 7.49 1.85
CA SER A 54 11.24 7.49 1.81
C SER A 54 11.82 8.05 3.11
N SER A 55 12.65 7.27 3.79
CA SER A 55 13.33 7.66 5.04
C SER A 55 14.14 8.96 4.90
N TYR A 56 14.75 9.22 3.74
CA TYR A 56 15.51 10.45 3.48
C TYR A 56 14.67 11.75 3.57
N LEU A 57 13.36 11.66 3.37
CA LEU A 57 12.47 12.81 3.35
C LEU A 57 11.74 13.03 4.68
N ALA A 58 11.96 12.23 5.71
CA ALA A 58 11.15 12.20 6.94
C ALA A 58 10.91 13.58 7.62
N GLN A 59 11.88 14.51 7.53
CA GLN A 59 11.73 15.87 8.07
C GLN A 59 10.87 16.77 7.17
N GLU A 60 11.00 16.66 5.84
CA GLU A 60 10.17 17.39 4.86
C GLU A 60 8.76 16.77 4.77
N GLU A 61 8.66 15.45 4.90
CA GLU A 61 7.42 14.69 4.92
C GLU A 61 6.53 15.08 6.09
N LYS A 62 7.09 15.31 7.30
CA LYS A 62 6.30 15.86 8.42
C LYS A 62 5.64 17.20 8.08
N ASN A 63 6.32 18.06 7.32
CA ASN A 63 5.74 19.32 6.87
C ASN A 63 4.68 19.09 5.79
N ILE A 64 4.93 18.18 4.85
CA ILE A 64 3.94 17.78 3.82
C ILE A 64 2.68 17.18 4.46
N TRP A 65 2.83 16.35 5.49
CA TRP A 65 1.71 15.79 6.24
C TRP A 65 0.97 16.86 7.01
N HIS A 66 1.68 17.77 7.68
CA HIS A 66 1.05 18.94 8.27
C HIS A 66 0.26 19.75 7.22
N GLU A 67 0.77 20.00 6.02
CA GLU A 67 0.03 20.70 4.97
C GLU A 67 -1.15 19.89 4.41
N LEU A 68 -1.00 18.57 4.23
CA LEU A 68 -2.08 17.68 3.79
C LEU A 68 -3.19 17.54 4.84
N LEU A 69 -2.85 17.63 6.13
CA LEU A 69 -3.77 17.58 7.27
C LEU A 69 -4.40 18.95 7.60
N VAL A 70 -3.65 20.04 7.40
CA VAL A 70 -4.04 21.42 7.76
C VAL A 70 -4.66 22.18 6.58
N SER A 71 -4.55 21.71 5.34
CA SER A 71 -5.19 22.36 4.17
C SER A 71 -6.71 22.22 4.13
N ASP A 72 -7.39 22.99 4.99
CA ASP A 72 -8.66 23.72 4.80
C ASP A 72 -9.87 23.02 4.14
N PHE A 73 -9.98 21.70 4.24
CA PHE A 73 -11.28 21.00 4.13
C PHE A 73 -11.58 20.26 5.44
N HIS A 74 -11.80 21.08 6.47
CA HIS A 74 -11.98 20.76 7.89
C HIS A 74 -13.18 19.86 8.28
N ASP A 75 -13.78 19.11 7.37
CA ASP A 75 -14.91 18.21 7.72
C ASP A 75 -14.97 16.90 6.93
N MET A 76 -14.08 16.67 5.97
CA MET A 76 -14.08 15.41 5.21
C MET A 76 -13.06 14.44 5.80
N ARG A 77 -13.55 13.58 6.69
CA ARG A 77 -13.02 12.24 6.92
C ARG A 77 -12.49 11.68 5.58
N ARG A 78 -11.19 11.42 5.45
CA ARG A 78 -10.62 10.88 4.19
C ARG A 78 -11.07 9.43 4.06
N SER A 79 -12.12 9.22 3.27
CA SER A 79 -12.47 7.94 2.67
C SER A 79 -12.12 7.98 1.19
N GLY A 80 -11.42 6.98 0.69
CA GLY A 80 -10.96 6.96 -0.69
C GLY A 80 -9.91 5.90 -0.92
N CYS A 81 -8.98 6.18 -1.81
CA CYS A 81 -7.94 5.25 -2.23
C CYS A 81 -6.56 5.75 -1.80
N LEU A 82 -5.71 4.81 -1.39
CA LEU A 82 -4.34 5.06 -0.98
C LEU A 82 -3.42 4.10 -1.74
N SER A 83 -2.40 4.64 -2.41
CA SER A 83 -1.36 3.88 -3.07
C SER A 83 -0.01 4.26 -2.50
N VAL A 84 0.71 3.31 -1.90
CA VAL A 84 2.00 3.55 -1.25
C VAL A 84 3.09 2.67 -1.84
N SER A 85 4.28 3.23 -2.06
CA SER A 85 5.50 2.46 -2.31
C SER A 85 6.39 2.48 -1.08
N VAL A 86 6.72 1.31 -0.54
CA VAL A 86 7.36 1.18 0.77
C VAL A 86 8.32 -0.01 0.82
N ASP A 87 9.42 0.13 1.54
CA ASP A 87 10.30 -0.96 1.98
C ASP A 87 9.93 -1.36 3.41
N LEU A 88 9.29 -2.53 3.58
CA LEU A 88 8.90 -3.01 4.91
C LEU A 88 10.09 -3.48 5.77
N THR A 89 11.30 -3.50 5.21
CA THR A 89 12.53 -3.81 5.94
C THR A 89 13.26 -2.56 6.43
N ASP A 90 12.88 -1.38 5.92
CA ASP A 90 13.29 -0.10 6.49
C ASP A 90 12.34 0.29 7.64
N PRO A 91 12.80 0.28 8.91
CA PRO A 91 11.95 0.62 10.05
C PRO A 91 11.42 2.06 10.01
N GLU A 92 12.13 3.00 9.38
CA GLU A 92 11.69 4.39 9.28
C GLU A 92 10.54 4.53 8.28
N GLU A 93 10.64 3.87 7.12
CA GLU A 93 9.52 3.81 6.15
C GLU A 93 8.29 3.10 6.73
N VAL A 94 8.50 2.06 7.56
CA VAL A 94 7.41 1.38 8.26
C VAL A 94 6.71 2.29 9.26
N GLU A 95 7.44 3.10 10.03
CA GLU A 95 6.82 4.07 10.94
C GLU A 95 6.05 5.15 10.17
N ILE A 96 6.61 5.65 9.06
CA ILE A 96 5.89 6.59 8.20
C ILE A 96 4.61 5.97 7.64
N LEU A 97 4.65 4.72 7.17
CA LEU A 97 3.44 4.02 6.70
C LEU A 97 2.36 3.91 7.79
N LYS A 98 2.76 3.66 9.05
CA LYS A 98 1.82 3.65 10.17
C LYS A 98 1.21 5.02 10.42
N GLU A 99 2.02 6.07 10.43
CA GLU A 99 1.54 7.45 10.55
C GLU A 99 0.56 7.77 9.42
N VAL A 100 0.88 7.37 8.18
CA VAL A 100 0.00 7.51 7.03
C VAL A 100 -1.32 6.82 7.28
N LEU A 101 -1.33 5.52 7.57
CA LEU A 101 -2.56 4.75 7.79
C LEU A 101 -3.41 5.28 8.96
N LEU A 102 -2.79 5.84 10.00
CA LEU A 102 -3.48 6.47 11.13
C LEU A 102 -4.23 7.76 10.75
N MET A 103 -3.90 8.40 9.63
CA MET A 103 -4.63 9.58 9.14
C MET A 103 -5.96 9.24 8.46
N TRP A 104 -6.20 7.97 8.13
CA TRP A 104 -7.47 7.54 7.55
C TRP A 104 -8.47 7.25 8.64
N THR A 105 -9.64 7.86 8.49
CA THR A 105 -10.57 8.02 9.61
C THR A 105 -11.37 6.78 9.92
N ASP A 106 -11.68 5.91 8.94
CA ASP A 106 -12.42 4.65 9.20
C ASP A 106 -12.36 3.66 8.01
N LEU A 107 -12.45 4.13 6.76
CA LEU A 107 -12.59 3.26 5.58
C LEU A 107 -11.64 3.68 4.44
N LEU A 108 -10.77 2.75 4.05
CA LEU A 108 -10.04 2.75 2.78
C LEU A 108 -10.79 1.88 1.79
N MET A 109 -11.26 2.47 0.69
CA MET A 109 -11.90 1.71 -0.37
C MET A 109 -10.88 0.85 -1.10
N GLU A 110 -9.77 1.45 -1.50
CA GLU A 110 -8.68 0.74 -2.14
C GLU A 110 -7.37 1.09 -1.46
N PHE A 111 -6.65 0.07 -1.05
CA PHE A 111 -5.31 0.21 -0.52
C PHE A 111 -4.34 -0.58 -1.39
N GLU A 112 -3.53 0.14 -2.14
CA GLU A 112 -2.47 -0.42 -2.97
C GLU A 112 -1.14 -0.28 -2.26
N ILE A 113 -0.39 -1.37 -2.17
CA ILE A 113 0.95 -1.36 -1.62
C ILE A 113 1.91 -1.96 -2.65
N LEU A 114 2.91 -1.16 -3.00
CA LEU A 114 4.04 -1.54 -3.81
C LEU A 114 5.24 -1.80 -2.92
N PHE A 115 5.59 -3.08 -2.79
CA PHE A 115 6.84 -3.44 -2.14
C PHE A 115 8.01 -3.03 -3.02
N LYS A 116 8.93 -2.24 -2.43
CA LYS A 116 10.16 -1.85 -3.11
C LYS A 116 11.04 -3.08 -3.26
N ASN A 117 11.39 -3.42 -4.50
CA ASN A 117 12.32 -4.51 -4.76
C ASN A 117 13.67 -4.17 -4.13
N LYS A 118 14.18 -5.05 -3.27
CA LYS A 118 15.57 -4.95 -2.80
C LYS A 118 16.50 -4.98 -4.01
N LYS A 119 17.47 -4.05 -4.05
CA LYS A 119 18.73 -4.35 -4.74
C LYS A 119 19.33 -5.60 -4.08
N SER A 120 19.89 -6.51 -4.87
CA SER A 120 20.42 -7.80 -4.42
C SER A 120 21.11 -7.69 -3.06
N PRO A 121 20.94 -8.68 -2.16
CA PRO A 121 21.55 -8.63 -0.84
C PRO A 121 23.07 -8.50 -1.00
N ILE A 122 23.63 -7.40 -0.48
CA ILE A 122 25.04 -7.38 -0.12
C ILE A 122 25.14 -8.35 1.06
N GLU A 123 25.97 -9.38 0.91
CA GLU A 123 26.26 -10.35 1.95
C GLU A 123 26.89 -9.65 3.16
N GLU A 124 26.07 -9.28 4.14
CA GLU A 124 26.49 -9.07 5.52
C GLU A 124 25.33 -9.64 6.36
N GLY A 125 25.50 -10.73 7.10
CA GLY A 125 26.47 -10.84 8.17
C GLY A 125 25.75 -10.54 9.48
N GLU A 126 25.38 -11.62 10.19
CA GLU A 126 24.84 -11.67 11.55
C GLU A 126 23.32 -11.54 11.75
N CYS A 127 22.78 -12.69 12.14
CA CYS A 127 21.43 -12.96 12.60
C CYS A 127 21.18 -12.21 13.93
N SER A 128 20.27 -11.22 13.94
CA SER A 128 19.69 -10.74 15.20
C SER A 128 18.34 -11.41 15.42
N THR A 129 18.32 -12.44 16.24
CA THR A 129 17.10 -12.96 16.87
C THR A 129 16.51 -11.88 17.77
N ASN A 130 15.61 -11.07 17.24
CA ASN A 130 14.73 -10.25 18.06
C ASN A 130 13.41 -10.99 18.22
N ASP A 131 13.21 -11.53 19.43
CA ASP A 131 11.94 -12.02 19.94
C ASP A 131 10.84 -10.97 19.72
N ARG A 132 10.10 -11.08 18.62
CA ARG A 132 8.83 -10.35 18.37
C ARG A 132 7.67 -11.12 18.98
N THR A 133 7.78 -11.51 20.24
CA THR A 133 6.61 -11.82 21.07
C THR A 133 6.23 -10.52 21.78
N HIS A 134 5.01 -10.02 21.53
CA HIS A 134 4.44 -8.74 22.02
C HIS A 134 4.64 -7.48 21.15
N ALA A 135 4.71 -7.59 19.82
CA ALA A 135 4.52 -6.42 18.96
C ALA A 135 3.07 -5.90 19.11
N LYS A 136 2.92 -4.59 19.37
CA LYS A 136 1.64 -3.87 19.23
C LYS A 136 1.02 -4.23 17.86
N PRO A 137 -0.32 -4.27 17.76
CA PRO A 137 -0.99 -4.41 16.47
C PRO A 137 -0.40 -3.40 15.47
N PHE A 138 -0.06 -3.87 14.28
CA PHE A 138 0.54 -3.04 13.23
C PHE A 138 -0.45 -1.94 12.79
N LEU A 139 -1.76 -2.22 12.87
CA LEU A 139 -2.83 -1.24 12.70
C LEU A 139 -3.74 -1.20 13.92
N ASN A 140 -4.27 -0.02 14.22
CA ASN A 140 -5.37 0.10 15.15
C ASN A 140 -6.64 -0.53 14.53
N GLY A 141 -7.49 -1.18 15.34
CA GLY A 141 -8.62 -1.99 14.86
C GLY A 141 -9.75 -1.22 14.16
N ASP A 142 -9.62 0.10 14.05
CA ASP A 142 -10.67 1.00 13.56
C ASP A 142 -10.62 1.25 12.04
N LEU A 143 -9.59 0.75 11.33
CA LEU A 143 -9.40 0.97 9.89
C LEU A 143 -9.91 -0.21 9.05
N TRP A 144 -10.85 0.05 8.13
CA TRP A 144 -11.45 -0.97 7.26
C TRP A 144 -10.90 -0.84 5.84
N PHE A 145 -10.71 -1.97 5.14
CA PHE A 145 -10.19 -1.98 3.77
C PHE A 145 -11.15 -2.73 2.85
N TYR A 146 -11.75 -2.09 1.86
CA TYR A 146 -12.63 -2.83 0.95
C TYR A 146 -11.81 -3.75 0.04
N ASN A 147 -10.86 -3.18 -0.70
CA ASN A 147 -9.92 -3.89 -1.56
C ASN A 147 -8.48 -3.57 -1.16
N VAL A 148 -7.64 -4.60 -1.06
CA VAL A 148 -6.20 -4.47 -0.89
C VAL A 148 -5.51 -5.03 -2.12
N TRP A 149 -4.57 -4.30 -2.70
CA TRP A 149 -3.77 -4.72 -3.84
C TRP A 149 -2.30 -4.79 -3.45
N LEU A 150 -1.70 -5.97 -3.55
CA LEU A 150 -0.29 -6.20 -3.27
C LEU A 150 0.47 -6.31 -4.59
N TYR A 151 1.44 -5.41 -4.79
CA TYR A 151 2.32 -5.37 -5.95
C TYR A 151 3.73 -5.78 -5.54
N ASN A 152 4.43 -6.44 -6.46
CA ASN A 152 5.76 -7.04 -6.24
C ASN A 152 5.85 -8.12 -5.16
N PHE A 153 4.74 -8.51 -4.52
CA PHE A 153 4.68 -9.55 -3.49
C PHE A 153 4.96 -10.93 -4.08
N ASP A 154 6.09 -11.54 -3.70
CA ASP A 154 6.40 -12.94 -4.05
C ASP A 154 6.52 -13.87 -2.84
N GLY A 155 6.31 -13.34 -1.64
CA GLY A 155 6.38 -14.07 -0.38
C GLY A 155 7.76 -14.63 -0.03
N SER A 156 8.83 -14.16 -0.68
CA SER A 156 10.21 -14.45 -0.30
C SER A 156 10.70 -13.58 0.87
N ASN A 157 10.03 -12.46 1.11
CA ASN A 157 10.31 -11.51 2.17
C ASN A 157 9.38 -11.76 3.37
N ASP A 158 9.96 -12.04 4.54
CA ASP A 158 9.22 -12.37 5.75
C ASP A 158 8.41 -11.18 6.28
N GLU A 159 8.92 -9.94 6.15
CA GLU A 159 8.20 -8.73 6.55
C GLU A 159 6.97 -8.49 5.67
N GLU A 160 7.08 -8.70 4.35
CA GLU A 160 5.95 -8.60 3.42
C GLU A 160 4.88 -9.66 3.69
N PHE A 161 5.31 -10.90 3.93
CA PHE A 161 4.40 -11.98 4.28
C PHE A 161 3.71 -11.73 5.63
N ALA A 162 4.46 -11.26 6.63
CA ALA A 162 3.92 -10.91 7.94
C ALA A 162 2.89 -9.78 7.84
N PHE A 163 3.17 -8.75 7.02
CA PHE A 163 2.25 -7.65 6.78
C PHE A 163 0.94 -8.13 6.14
N ALA A 164 1.02 -8.89 5.04
CA ALA A 164 -0.16 -9.44 4.36
C ALA A 164 -0.97 -10.38 5.28
N SER A 165 -0.28 -11.21 6.06
CA SER A 165 -0.91 -12.08 7.07
C SER A 165 -1.63 -11.26 8.14
N HIS A 166 -1.01 -10.18 8.62
CA HIS A 166 -1.58 -9.32 9.65
C HIS A 166 -2.87 -8.64 9.16
N LEU A 167 -2.86 -8.11 7.94
CA LEU A 167 -4.04 -7.55 7.29
C LEU A 167 -5.22 -8.54 7.26
N LEU A 168 -4.98 -9.81 6.92
CA LEU A 168 -6.01 -10.85 6.87
C LEU A 168 -6.48 -11.33 8.26
N MET A 169 -5.62 -11.23 9.28
CA MET A 169 -5.90 -11.75 10.62
C MET A 169 -6.49 -10.70 11.57
N GLN A 170 -6.27 -9.41 11.32
CA GLN A 170 -6.83 -8.34 12.13
C GLN A 170 -8.35 -8.20 11.94
N GLU A 171 -9.00 -7.48 12.87
CA GLU A 171 -10.43 -7.13 12.78
C GLU A 171 -10.74 -6.11 11.66
N THR A 172 -9.75 -5.79 10.83
CA THR A 172 -9.92 -5.01 9.61
C THR A 172 -10.71 -5.82 8.60
N VAL A 173 -11.91 -5.36 8.25
CA VAL A 173 -12.78 -6.08 7.29
C VAL A 173 -12.21 -5.91 5.89
N ILE A 174 -11.40 -6.87 5.45
CA ILE A 174 -10.91 -6.98 4.07
C ILE A 174 -11.95 -7.74 3.25
N ILE A 175 -12.53 -7.17 2.19
CA ILE A 175 -13.41 -7.96 1.32
C ILE A 175 -12.57 -8.75 0.33
N LYS A 176 -11.62 -8.07 -0.32
CA LYS A 176 -10.76 -8.66 -1.35
C LYS A 176 -9.30 -8.28 -1.17
N MET A 177 -8.41 -9.26 -1.29
CA MET A 177 -6.98 -9.07 -1.43
C MET A 177 -6.55 -9.59 -2.80
N MET A 178 -5.97 -8.70 -3.61
CA MET A 178 -5.48 -8.95 -4.96
C MET A 178 -3.96 -8.96 -4.94
N ILE A 179 -3.34 -9.98 -5.52
CA ILE A 179 -1.88 -10.11 -5.59
C ILE A 179 -1.46 -10.12 -7.06
N GLU A 180 -0.66 -9.13 -7.46
CA GLU A 180 -0.18 -9.02 -8.83
C GLU A 180 0.87 -10.12 -9.10
N THR A 181 0.59 -10.99 -10.06
CA THR A 181 1.49 -12.07 -10.47
C THR A 181 1.62 -12.20 -12.00
N SER A 182 0.79 -11.51 -12.78
CA SER A 182 0.77 -11.59 -14.24
C SER A 182 2.09 -11.19 -14.89
N SER A 183 2.83 -10.26 -14.29
CA SER A 183 4.13 -9.81 -14.77
C SER A 183 5.31 -10.66 -14.28
N PHE A 184 5.07 -11.66 -13.42
CA PHE A 184 6.15 -12.41 -12.77
C PHE A 184 6.79 -13.46 -13.69
N PRO A 185 8.13 -13.60 -13.66
CA PRO A 185 8.79 -14.74 -14.27
C PRO A 185 8.38 -16.05 -13.55
N PRO A 186 8.49 -17.22 -14.21
CA PRO A 186 7.96 -18.48 -13.70
C PRO A 186 8.37 -18.82 -12.26
N THR A 187 9.64 -18.60 -11.90
CA THR A 187 10.15 -18.88 -10.54
C THR A 187 9.54 -17.94 -9.51
N LYS A 188 9.43 -16.64 -9.80
CA LYS A 188 8.82 -15.66 -8.90
C LYS A 188 7.32 -15.93 -8.74
N LYS A 189 6.66 -16.34 -9.82
CA LYS A 189 5.24 -16.75 -9.81
C LYS A 189 4.99 -17.97 -8.92
N LEU A 190 5.82 -19.01 -9.00
CA LEU A 190 5.72 -20.19 -8.13
C LEU A 190 5.87 -19.84 -6.65
N ASN A 191 6.80 -18.94 -6.31
CA ASN A 191 6.96 -18.46 -4.94
C ASN A 191 5.72 -17.71 -4.46
N ALA A 192 5.19 -16.80 -5.28
CA ALA A 192 3.97 -16.06 -4.98
C ALA A 192 2.77 -17.00 -4.77
N GLU A 193 2.58 -18.00 -5.63
CA GLU A 193 1.51 -19.00 -5.50
C GLU A 193 1.62 -19.81 -4.20
N ALA A 194 2.84 -20.22 -3.82
CA ALA A 194 3.09 -20.90 -2.56
C ALA A 194 2.78 -20.01 -1.35
N ALA A 195 3.14 -18.72 -1.41
CA ALA A 195 2.82 -17.75 -0.38
C ALA A 195 1.31 -17.49 -0.27
N VAL A 196 0.61 -17.35 -1.40
CA VAL A 196 -0.85 -17.23 -1.46
C VAL A 196 -1.54 -18.43 -0.82
N ALA A 197 -1.06 -19.65 -1.11
CA ALA A 197 -1.59 -20.86 -0.48
C ALA A 197 -1.47 -20.81 1.05
N LYS A 198 -0.32 -20.37 1.59
CA LYS A 198 -0.13 -20.18 3.03
C LYS A 198 -1.08 -19.11 3.60
N LEU A 199 -1.28 -17.99 2.89
CA LEU A 199 -2.24 -16.94 3.31
C LEU A 199 -3.69 -17.46 3.32
N MET A 200 -4.05 -18.35 2.40
CA MET A 200 -5.39 -18.96 2.34
C MET A 200 -5.67 -19.88 3.52
N GLU A 201 -4.63 -20.52 4.08
CA GLU A 201 -4.72 -21.44 5.23
C GLU A 201 -4.80 -20.72 6.59
N LEU A 202 -4.50 -19.41 6.65
CA LEU A 202 -4.55 -18.65 7.91
C LEU A 202 -5.96 -18.67 8.54
N PRO A 203 -6.07 -18.63 9.88
CA PRO A 203 -7.36 -18.55 10.56
C PRO A 203 -8.01 -17.20 10.28
N LYS A 204 -8.97 -17.19 9.36
CA LYS A 204 -9.70 -15.98 8.96
C LYS A 204 -10.85 -15.72 9.93
N ARG A 205 -10.96 -14.49 10.43
CA ARG A 205 -12.12 -14.06 11.22
C ARG A 205 -13.33 -13.74 10.33
N TYR A 206 -13.10 -13.27 9.10
CA TYR A 206 -14.16 -12.99 8.12
C TYR A 206 -13.91 -13.74 6.80
N LYS A 207 -14.92 -13.78 5.93
CA LYS A 207 -14.81 -14.43 4.61
C LYS A 207 -14.12 -13.48 3.64
N HIS A 208 -12.78 -13.49 3.65
CA HIS A 208 -11.94 -12.73 2.72
C HIS A 208 -11.72 -13.51 1.41
N PHE A 209 -11.72 -12.81 0.28
CA PHE A 209 -11.31 -13.36 -1.02
C PHE A 209 -9.85 -13.00 -1.30
N ILE A 210 -9.03 -14.00 -1.61
CA ILE A 210 -7.64 -13.79 -2.04
C ILE A 210 -7.57 -14.27 -3.49
N GLU A 211 -7.15 -13.39 -4.40
CA GLU A 211 -7.04 -13.69 -5.83
C GLU A 211 -5.71 -13.17 -6.39
N CYS A 212 -5.12 -13.93 -7.30
CA CYS A 212 -3.98 -13.48 -8.09
C CYS A 212 -4.47 -12.91 -9.43
N PHE A 213 -3.83 -11.85 -9.93
CA PHE A 213 -4.15 -11.25 -11.23
C PHE A 213 -2.90 -10.93 -12.06
#